data_AF-A0A6P4DZ60-F1
#
_entry.id   AF-A0A6P4DZ60-F1
#
_cell.length_a   1.000
_cell.length_b   1.000
_cell.length_c   1.000
_cell.angle_alpha   90.00
_cell.angle_beta   90.00
_cell.angle_gamma   90.00
#
_symmetry.space_group_name_H-M   'P 1'
#
loop_
_entity.id
_entity.type
_entity.pdbx_description
1 polymer ?
#
loop_
_entity_poly.entity_id
_entity_poly.type
_entity_poly.pdbx_seq_one_letter_code
_entity_poly.pdbx_strand_id
1 'polypeptide(L)'
;MGRYILGTRNTAFPEGVQIYVLDTDYVNFAIRFMCFDASNIFSFHWAVIQTRKRLPPSEIVYMAQHFGQKAGLVISDMSKVPQESCPADT
;
A
#
# COMPACT_ATOMS: atom_id res chain seq x y z
N MET A 1 -8.79 -3.47 11.22
CA MET A 1 -8.47 -3.53 9.78
C MET A 1 -9.70 -3.16 8.98
N GLY A 2 -9.53 -2.33 7.94
CA GLY A 2 -10.60 -1.90 7.05
C GLY A 2 -10.40 -2.44 5.64
N ARG A 3 -11.45 -2.47 4.82
CA ARG A 3 -11.37 -2.81 3.40
C ARG A 3 -12.27 -1.89 2.58
N TYR A 4 -11.89 -1.62 1.34
CA TYR A 4 -12.69 -0.88 0.37
C TYR A 4 -12.49 -1.45 -1.04
N ILE A 5 -13.46 -1.18 -1.91
CA ILE A 5 -13.37 -1.56 -3.33
C ILE A 5 -12.92 -0.33 -4.10
N LEU A 6 -11.80 -0.43 -4.80
CA LEU A 6 -11.34 0.58 -5.75
C LEU A 6 -12.02 0.32 -7.10
N GLY A 7 -12.97 1.18 -7.47
CA GLY A 7 -13.63 1.12 -8.77
C GLY A 7 -12.64 1.30 -9.91
N THR A 8 -12.80 0.53 -10.99
CA THR A 8 -11.95 0.58 -12.18
C THR A 8 -12.79 0.40 -13.45
N ARG A 9 -12.29 0.91 -14.57
CA ARG A 9 -12.86 0.67 -15.91
C ARG A 9 -12.24 -0.55 -16.61
N ASN A 10 -11.28 -1.22 -15.97
CA ASN A 10 -10.63 -2.39 -16.53
C ASN A 10 -11.58 -3.59 -16.49
N THR A 11 -11.85 -4.18 -17.66
CA THR A 11 -12.75 -5.33 -17.81
C THR A 11 -12.25 -6.60 -17.11
N ALA A 12 -10.96 -6.67 -16.77
CA ALA A 12 -10.41 -7.76 -15.95
C ALA A 12 -10.93 -7.74 -14.50
N PHE A 13 -11.45 -6.59 -14.03
CA PHE A 13 -11.96 -6.39 -12.66
C PHE A 13 -13.35 -5.74 -12.70
N PRO A 14 -14.40 -6.47 -13.13
CA PRO A 14 -15.72 -5.90 -13.34
C PRO A 14 -16.33 -5.32 -12.06
N GLU A 15 -16.00 -5.88 -10.90
CA GLU A 15 -16.45 -5.40 -9.59
C GLU A 15 -15.48 -4.41 -8.93
N GLY A 16 -14.37 -4.06 -9.59
CA GLY A 16 -13.28 -3.29 -8.99
C GLY A 16 -12.21 -4.17 -8.34
N VAL A 17 -11.25 -3.51 -7.68
CA VAL A 17 -10.15 -4.18 -6.98
C VAL A 17 -10.36 -4.02 -5.48
N GLN A 18 -10.39 -5.14 -4.75
CA GLN A 18 -10.51 -5.11 -3.29
C GLN A 18 -9.16 -4.73 -2.66
N ILE A 19 -9.17 -3.63 -1.90
CA ILE A 19 -8.01 -3.12 -1.17
C ILE A 19 -8.26 -3.26 0.33
N TYR A 20 -7.26 -3.80 1.03
CA TYR A 20 -7.21 -3.93 2.47
C TYR A 20 -6.30 -2.85 3.06
N VAL A 21 -6.72 -2.22 4.15
CA VAL A 21 -5.86 -1.38 4.98
C VAL A 21 -5.37 -2.23 6.15
N LEU A 22 -4.11 -2.65 6.07
CA LEU A 22 -3.48 -3.55 7.05
C LEU A 22 -3.22 -2.83 8.37
N ASP A 23 -2.67 -1.61 8.27
CA ASP A 23 -2.43 -0.72 9.41
C ASP A 23 -2.44 0.75 8.93
N THR A 24 -2.81 1.66 9.82
CA THR A 24 -2.75 3.11 9.60
C THR A 24 -2.91 3.84 10.92
N ASP A 25 -2.14 4.92 11.09
CA ASP A 25 -2.34 5.88 12.18
C ASP A 25 -3.21 7.07 11.74
N TYR A 26 -3.75 7.04 10.52
CA TYR A 26 -4.54 8.07 9.82
C TYR A 26 -3.83 9.41 9.58
N VAL A 27 -2.78 9.72 10.35
CA VAL A 27 -2.10 11.02 10.42
C VAL A 27 -0.76 11.03 9.70
N ASN A 28 -0.03 9.91 9.65
CA ASN A 28 1.30 9.85 9.04
C ASN A 28 1.43 8.78 7.96
N PHE A 29 0.84 7.60 8.15
CA PHE A 29 1.00 6.49 7.22
C PHE A 29 -0.24 5.61 7.08
N ALA A 30 -0.29 4.86 5.97
CA ALA A 30 -1.22 3.77 5.75
C ALA A 30 -0.53 2.65 4.97
N ILE A 31 -0.84 1.41 5.32
CA ILE A 31 -0.36 0.21 4.65
C ILE A 31 -1.53 -0.40 3.91
N ARG A 32 -1.46 -0.41 2.59
CA ARG A 32 -2.50 -0.99 1.74
C ARG A 32 -2.01 -2.28 1.11
N PHE A 33 -2.93 -3.21 0.95
CA PHE A 33 -2.68 -4.50 0.34
C PHE A 33 -3.81 -4.87 -0.61
N MET A 34 -3.47 -5.48 -1.73
CA MET A 34 -4.43 -6.10 -2.62
C MET A 34 -3.94 -7.49 -3.00
N CYS A 35 -4.90 -8.41 -3.07
CA CYS A 35 -4.70 -9.76 -3.53
C CYS A 35 -5.85 -10.11 -4.47
N PHE A 36 -5.52 -10.70 -5.61
CA PHE A 36 -6.51 -11.32 -6.49
C PHE A 36 -5.92 -12.53 -7.19
N ASP A 37 -6.78 -13.50 -7.49
CA ASP A 37 -6.41 -14.70 -8.23
C ASP A 37 -6.72 -14.53 -9.71
N ALA A 38 -5.73 -14.78 -10.56
CA ALA A 38 -5.90 -14.85 -12.00
C ALA A 38 -6.20 -16.31 -12.40
N SER A 39 -7.48 -16.61 -12.62
CA SER A 39 -7.98 -17.91 -13.09
C SER A 39 -7.56 -19.11 -12.22
N ASN A 40 -7.30 -18.91 -10.91
CA ASN A 40 -6.76 -19.90 -9.98
C ASN A 40 -5.39 -20.49 -10.37
N ILE A 41 -4.65 -19.84 -11.28
CA ILE A 41 -3.32 -20.30 -11.72
C ILE A 41 -2.22 -19.49 -11.01
N PHE A 42 -2.43 -18.18 -10.86
CA PHE A 42 -1.49 -17.29 -10.18
C PHE A 42 -2.22 -16.33 -9.24
N SER A 43 -1.70 -16.14 -8.03
CA SER A 43 -2.15 -15.11 -7.09
C SER A 43 -1.27 -13.87 -7.25
N PHE A 44 -1.88 -12.73 -7.55
CA PHE A 44 -1.15 -11.46 -7.58
C PHE A 44 -1.26 -10.77 -6.23
N HIS A 45 -0.11 -10.48 -5.63
CA HIS A 45 -0.02 -9.73 -4.38
C HIS A 45 0.64 -8.39 -4.62
N TRP A 46 0.04 -7.33 -4.08
CA TRP A 46 0.66 -6.02 -4.07
C TRP A 46 0.40 -5.33 -2.74
N ALA A 47 1.45 -4.72 -2.22
CA ALA A 47 1.40 -3.94 -1.01
C ALA A 47 2.07 -2.58 -1.25
N VAL A 48 1.58 -1.57 -0.53
CA VAL A 48 2.22 -0.26 -0.51
C VAL A 48 2.16 0.32 0.89
N ILE A 49 3.31 0.83 1.33
CA ILE A 49 3.38 1.76 2.46
C ILE A 49 3.28 3.16 1.88
N GLN A 50 2.26 3.90 2.31
CA GLN A 50 2.05 5.28 1.92
C GLN A 50 2.20 6.20 3.12
N THR A 51 2.81 7.35 2.90
CA THR A 51 2.96 8.40 3.89
C THR A 51 2.19 9.65 3.50
N ARG A 52 1.75 10.43 4.49
CA ARG A 52 1.03 11.69 4.28
C ARG A 52 1.90 12.79 3.68
N LYS A 53 3.18 12.81 4.06
CA LYS A 53 4.19 13.72 3.49
C LYS A 53 4.95 13.02 2.39
N ARG A 54 5.35 13.77 1.36
CA ARG A 54 6.21 13.32 0.26
C ARG A 54 7.56 12.83 0.76
N LEU A 55 8.15 13.58 1.69
CA LEU A 55 9.40 13.26 2.37
C LEU A 55 9.14 13.13 3.87
N PRO A 56 8.65 11.96 4.33
CA PRO A 56 8.36 11.73 5.74
C PRO A 56 9.66 11.66 6.55
N PRO A 57 9.64 12.02 7.84
CA PRO A 57 10.75 11.74 8.76
C PRO A 57 11.09 10.25 8.81
N SER A 58 12.36 9.91 9.07
CA SER A 58 12.84 8.53 9.04
C SER A 58 12.17 7.66 10.10
N GLU A 59 11.76 8.22 11.24
CA GLU A 59 11.01 7.54 12.28
C GLU A 59 9.63 7.07 11.80
N ILE A 60 8.96 7.85 10.94
CA ILE A 60 7.66 7.46 10.34
C ILE A 60 7.86 6.32 9.36
N VAL A 61 8.92 6.37 8.55
CA VAL A 61 9.26 5.30 7.61
C VAL A 61 9.56 4.00 8.36
N TYR A 62 10.39 4.07 9.40
CA TYR A 62 10.73 2.91 10.23
C TYR A 62 9.49 2.32 10.90
N MET A 63 8.64 3.17 11.49
CA MET A 63 7.40 2.73 12.12
C MET A 63 6.47 2.03 11.13
N ALA A 64 6.26 2.60 9.93
CA ALA A 64 5.41 2.00 8.91
C ALA A 64 5.98 0.67 8.38
N GLN A 65 7.30 0.56 8.22
CA GLN A 65 7.96 -0.71 7.86
C GLN A 65 7.80 -1.76 8.96
N HIS A 66 7.96 -1.39 10.22
CA HIS A 66 7.76 -2.29 11.37
C HIS A 66 6.33 -2.84 11.44
N PHE A 67 5.32 -1.98 11.26
CA PHE A 67 3.92 -2.44 11.19
C PHE A 67 3.65 -3.28 9.94
N GLY A 68 4.29 -2.96 8.81
CA GLY A 68 4.24 -3.78 7.60
C GLY A 68 4.77 -5.19 7.82
N GLN A 69 5.93 -5.33 8.49
CA GLN A 69 6.49 -6.63 8.86
C GLN A 69 5.56 -7.41 9.79
N LYS A 70 5.00 -6.75 10.81
CA LYS A 70 4.00 -7.38 11.70
C LYS A 70 2.75 -7.83 10.96
N ALA A 71 2.38 -7.16 9.88
CA ALA A 71 1.26 -7.54 9.02
C ALA A 71 1.62 -8.62 7.97
N GLY A 72 2.85 -9.15 7.99
CA GLY A 72 3.30 -10.23 7.10
C GLY A 72 3.93 -9.76 5.78
N LEU A 73 4.22 -8.46 5.64
CA LEU A 73 4.92 -7.95 4.45
C LEU A 73 6.43 -8.18 4.53
N VAL A 74 7.03 -8.58 3.42
CA VAL A 74 8.48 -8.70 3.27
C VAL A 74 9.03 -7.37 2.77
N ILE A 75 9.60 -6.56 3.68
CA ILE A 75 10.05 -5.19 3.35
C ILE A 75 11.17 -5.19 2.30
N SER A 76 11.99 -6.23 2.22
CA SER A 76 13.03 -6.36 1.19
C SER A 76 12.48 -6.50 -0.23
N ASP A 77 11.22 -6.91 -0.39
CA ASP A 77 10.56 -7.02 -1.70
C ASP A 77 9.95 -5.68 -2.15
N MET A 78 9.97 -4.67 -1.27
CA MET A 78 9.46 -3.34 -1.57
C MET A 78 10.53 -2.46 -2.20
N SER A 79 10.11 -1.69 -3.21
CA SER A 79 10.95 -0.66 -3.83
C SER A 79 10.52 0.73 -3.37
N LYS A 80 11.49 1.57 -2.99
CA LYS A 80 11.22 2.98 -2.69
C LYS A 80 10.79 3.70 -3.97
N VAL A 81 9.62 4.36 -3.93
CA VAL A 81 9.19 5.27 -4.99
C VAL A 81 9.93 6.60 -4.81
N PRO A 82 10.71 7.08 -5.80
CA PRO A 82 11.36 8.39 -5.74
C PRO A 82 10.31 9.49 -5.64
N GLN A 83 10.51 10.41 -4.71
CA GLN A 83 9.57 11.50 -4.42
C GLN A 83 10.28 12.86 -4.35
N GLU A 84 11.61 12.88 -4.34
CA GLU A 84 12.48 14.04 -4.13
C GLU A 84 12.25 15.13 -5.18
N SER A 85 11.80 14.76 -6.38
CA SER A 85 11.54 15.67 -7.51
C SER A 85 10.06 16.07 -7.69
N CYS A 86 9.16 15.64 -6.79
CA CYS A 86 7.75 16.05 -6.86
C CYS A 86 7.52 17.43 -6.20
N PRO A 87 6.43 18.14 -6.55
CA PRO A 87 6.07 19.40 -5.92
C PRO A 87 5.98 19.33 -4.39
N ALA A 88 6.10 20.48 -3.72
CA ALA A 88 6.01 20.55 -2.26
C ALA A 88 4.63 20.11 -1.75
N ASP A 89 4.62 19.59 -0.51
CA ASP A 89 3.38 19.27 0.20
C ASP A 89 2.56 20.57 0.37
N THR A 90 1.26 20.52 0.08
CA THR A 90 0.31 21.65 0.21
C THR A 90 -0.45 21.61 1.53
#